data_AF-A0A7V0VFS1-F1
#
_entry.id   AF-A0A7V0VFS1-F1
#
_cell.length_a   1.000
_cell.length_b   1.000
_cell.length_c   1.000
_cell.angle_alpha   90.00
_cell.angle_beta   90.00
_cell.angle_gamma   90.00
#
_symmetry.space_group_name_H-M   'P 1'
#
loop_
_entity.id
_entity.type
_entity.pdbx_description
1 polymer ?
#
loop_
_entity_poly.entity_id
_entity_poly.type
_entity_poly.pdbx_seq_one_letter_code
_entity_poly.pdbx_strand_id
1 'polypeptide(L)'
;MSIIIDKERGKKVAELLYTSFITNGIHGRKDMPEDITPKSIVRGSIDHIFFITLTVSIDYQRDAISLWANSIKTFEDPKTRYLFVPELLHKTPFDKIIKDMQKYKLSKKPKKDAYIWRTVGVTFYKKWESDPFNFFKNCDWDSLLILKRLKNDSHLYNGKSVLDYPYLRGPKIGPLWLRMLRDNVGITQLRNLEKVPIPVDIHVARASLTTGIVRGRIRDRLDKVFEYIREAWFESVKGLNIKNKEIIALDMDEALWHLSKYGCTMRDKITGDCPLYHRCEAKTFCIKGQVKIENNFVELKT
;
A
#
# COMPACT_ATOMS: atom_id res chain seq x y z
N MET A 1 4.85 1.72 -30.32
CA MET A 1 4.60 1.02 -29.03
C MET A 1 3.42 0.10 -29.25
N SER A 2 3.48 -1.13 -28.76
CA SER A 2 2.33 -2.05 -28.78
C SER A 2 2.09 -2.53 -27.36
N ILE A 3 0.95 -2.15 -26.79
CA ILE A 3 0.55 -2.52 -25.43
C ILE A 3 -0.71 -3.35 -25.55
N ILE A 4 -0.71 -4.49 -24.88
CA ILE A 4 -1.88 -5.35 -24.75
C ILE A 4 -2.19 -5.50 -23.27
N ILE A 5 -3.41 -5.12 -22.90
CA ILE A 5 -4.03 -5.46 -21.61
C ILE A 5 -4.84 -6.74 -21.83
N ASP A 6 -4.35 -7.84 -21.26
CA ASP A 6 -4.95 -9.17 -21.43
C ASP A 6 -5.82 -9.51 -20.21
N LYS A 7 -7.06 -9.03 -20.22
CA LYS A 7 -8.00 -9.19 -19.10
C LYS A 7 -8.37 -10.64 -18.82
N GLU A 8 -8.45 -11.51 -19.84
CA GLU A 8 -8.79 -12.92 -19.66
C GLU A 8 -7.64 -13.67 -18.99
N ARG A 9 -6.40 -13.39 -19.41
CA ARG A 9 -5.21 -13.86 -18.71
C ARG A 9 -5.17 -13.32 -17.29
N GLY A 10 -5.45 -12.03 -17.11
CA GLY A 10 -5.46 -11.38 -15.82
C GLY A 10 -6.49 -11.98 -14.86
N LYS A 11 -7.69 -12.35 -15.32
CA LYS A 11 -8.71 -13.04 -14.51
C LYS A 11 -8.20 -14.39 -14.00
N LYS A 12 -7.55 -15.19 -14.85
CA LYS A 12 -6.94 -16.47 -14.45
C LYS A 12 -5.78 -16.29 -13.47
N VAL A 13 -4.95 -15.25 -13.69
CA VAL A 13 -3.87 -14.91 -12.75
C VAL A 13 -4.45 -14.46 -11.41
N ALA A 14 -5.51 -13.66 -11.41
CA ALA A 14 -6.18 -13.21 -10.20
C ALA A 14 -6.69 -14.39 -9.37
N GLU A 15 -7.42 -15.30 -10.02
CA GLU A 15 -7.94 -16.51 -9.38
C GLU A 15 -6.84 -17.38 -8.77
N LEU A 16 -5.80 -17.65 -9.56
CA LEU A 16 -4.65 -18.45 -9.12
C LEU A 16 -3.92 -17.82 -7.94
N LEU A 17 -3.54 -16.54 -8.05
CA LEU A 17 -2.72 -15.87 -7.05
C LEU A 17 -3.50 -15.63 -5.76
N TYR A 18 -4.75 -15.18 -5.86
CA TYR A 18 -5.60 -14.98 -4.69
C TYR A 18 -5.83 -16.29 -3.95
N THR A 19 -6.20 -17.36 -4.68
CA THR A 19 -6.39 -18.69 -4.09
C THR A 19 -5.11 -19.22 -3.47
N SER A 20 -3.98 -19.09 -4.17
CA SER A 20 -2.67 -19.53 -3.65
C SER A 20 -2.33 -18.80 -2.35
N PHE A 21 -2.46 -17.47 -2.34
CA PHE A 21 -2.19 -16.64 -1.17
C PHE A 21 -3.01 -17.08 0.06
N ILE A 22 -4.32 -17.25 -0.07
CA ILE A 22 -5.15 -17.64 1.08
C ILE A 22 -4.96 -19.11 1.52
N THR A 23 -4.53 -20.01 0.62
CA THR A 23 -4.44 -21.47 0.88
C THR A 23 -3.05 -21.97 1.25
N ASN A 24 -2.08 -21.89 0.35
CA ASN A 24 -0.72 -22.42 0.56
C ASN A 24 0.32 -21.29 0.73
N GLY A 25 -0.08 -20.05 0.45
CA GLY A 25 0.82 -18.92 0.30
C GLY A 25 1.44 -18.85 -1.09
N ILE A 26 2.13 -17.75 -1.33
CA ILE A 26 2.96 -17.56 -2.52
C ILE A 26 4.41 -17.64 -2.08
N HIS A 27 5.15 -18.58 -2.67
CA HIS A 27 6.47 -18.99 -2.19
C HIS A 27 6.44 -19.41 -0.71
N GLY A 28 5.33 -20.05 -0.29
CA GLY A 28 5.12 -20.53 1.08
C GLY A 28 4.83 -19.44 2.12
N ARG A 29 4.45 -18.24 1.69
CA ARG A 29 4.22 -17.08 2.57
C ARG A 29 2.84 -16.47 2.40
N LYS A 30 2.30 -15.96 3.49
CA LYS A 30 0.96 -15.34 3.58
C LYS A 30 0.93 -14.08 4.44
N ASP A 31 2.05 -13.76 5.06
CA ASP A 31 2.19 -12.75 6.09
C ASP A 31 2.54 -11.41 5.46
N MET A 32 1.79 -10.37 5.81
CA MET A 32 2.15 -8.99 5.55
C MET A 32 2.68 -8.32 6.82
N PRO A 33 3.65 -7.40 6.70
CA PRO A 33 4.19 -6.68 7.88
C PRO A 33 3.12 -5.96 8.71
N GLU A 34 2.08 -5.44 8.07
CA GLU A 34 0.93 -4.76 8.67
C GLU A 34 -0.06 -5.68 9.39
N ASP A 35 0.03 -7.01 9.21
CA ASP A 35 -0.81 -7.98 9.93
C ASP A 35 -0.42 -8.08 11.41
N ILE A 36 0.83 -7.69 11.73
CA ILE A 36 1.37 -7.74 13.08
C ILE A 36 1.07 -6.42 13.78
N THR A 37 0.32 -6.49 14.87
CA THR A 37 -0.03 -5.33 15.69
C THR A 37 0.64 -5.40 17.07
N PRO A 38 0.88 -4.25 17.73
CA PRO A 38 1.31 -4.21 19.12
C PRO A 38 0.35 -4.98 20.04
N LYS A 39 0.89 -5.69 21.05
CA LYS A 39 0.09 -6.60 21.90
C LYS A 39 -1.09 -5.93 22.61
N SER A 40 -0.97 -4.64 22.94
CA SER A 40 -2.00 -3.91 23.66
C SER A 40 -3.10 -3.32 22.76
N ILE A 41 -3.00 -3.45 21.44
CA ILE A 41 -4.00 -2.90 20.52
C ILE A 41 -5.15 -3.89 20.34
N VAL A 42 -6.37 -3.40 20.56
CA VAL A 42 -7.60 -4.11 20.22
C VAL A 42 -7.97 -3.83 18.77
N ARG A 43 -8.28 -4.86 17.97
CA ARG A 43 -8.70 -4.70 16.57
C ARG A 43 -9.94 -3.80 16.48
N GLY A 44 -10.00 -2.92 15.48
CA GLY A 44 -11.07 -1.93 15.34
C GLY A 44 -11.00 -0.71 16.27
N SER A 45 -10.12 -0.67 17.28
CA SER A 45 -9.99 0.48 18.18
C SER A 45 -9.40 1.72 17.50
N ILE A 46 -9.60 2.89 18.12
CA ILE A 46 -8.97 4.16 17.70
C ILE A 46 -7.43 4.04 17.69
N ASP A 47 -6.85 3.39 18.71
CA ASP A 47 -5.41 3.09 18.76
C ASP A 47 -4.95 2.27 17.55
N HIS A 48 -5.75 1.28 17.13
CA HIS A 48 -5.45 0.49 15.94
C HIS A 48 -5.46 1.34 14.67
N ILE A 49 -6.48 2.18 14.50
CA ILE A 49 -6.59 3.05 13.33
C ILE A 49 -5.41 4.02 13.27
N PHE A 50 -5.01 4.65 14.38
CA PHE A 50 -3.86 5.55 14.38
C PHE A 50 -2.53 4.83 14.17
N PHE A 51 -2.37 3.63 14.73
CA PHE A 51 -1.19 2.80 14.48
C PHE A 51 -1.01 2.54 12.98
N ILE A 52 -2.06 2.08 12.29
CA ILE A 52 -2.05 1.86 10.84
C ILE A 52 -1.85 3.18 10.08
N THR A 53 -2.66 4.19 10.38
CA THR A 53 -2.72 5.46 9.64
C THR A 53 -1.39 6.20 9.67
N LEU A 54 -0.78 6.34 10.85
CA LEU A 54 0.48 7.06 10.99
C LEU A 54 1.66 6.25 10.42
N THR A 55 1.68 4.93 10.64
CA THR A 55 2.73 4.05 10.10
C THR A 55 2.73 4.09 8.57
N VAL A 56 1.57 3.86 7.93
CA VAL A 56 1.47 3.81 6.47
C VAL A 56 1.75 5.19 5.83
N SER A 57 1.49 6.29 6.55
CA SER A 57 1.78 7.65 6.08
C SER A 57 3.28 7.89 5.79
N ILE A 58 4.18 7.08 6.35
CA ILE A 58 5.62 7.15 6.07
C ILE A 58 6.16 5.89 5.36
N ASP A 59 5.28 5.04 4.82
CA ASP A 59 5.63 3.81 4.09
C ASP A 59 5.96 4.05 2.61
N TYR A 60 6.85 5.02 2.37
CA TYR A 60 7.28 5.39 1.03
C TYR A 60 8.80 5.30 0.88
N GLN A 61 9.26 4.56 -0.14
CA GLN A 61 10.69 4.37 -0.48
C GLN A 61 11.54 3.82 0.68
N ARG A 62 11.00 2.82 1.38
CA ARG A 62 11.69 2.11 2.46
C ARG A 62 11.27 0.65 2.52
N ASP A 63 11.96 -0.10 3.37
CA ASP A 63 11.62 -1.48 3.67
C ASP A 63 10.43 -1.52 4.63
N ALA A 64 9.32 -2.10 4.18
CA ALA A 64 8.08 -2.18 4.94
C ALA A 64 8.26 -3.04 6.20
N ILE A 65 8.92 -4.20 6.09
CA ILE A 65 9.18 -5.10 7.23
C ILE A 65 9.84 -4.35 8.39
N SER A 66 10.91 -3.62 8.10
CA SER A 66 11.63 -2.82 9.08
C SER A 66 10.79 -1.66 9.64
N LEU A 67 10.00 -0.99 8.78
CA LEU A 67 9.11 0.10 9.22
C LEU A 67 8.10 -0.41 10.26
N TRP A 68 7.32 -1.44 9.92
CA TRP A 68 6.26 -1.96 10.76
C TRP A 68 6.82 -2.54 12.07
N ALA A 69 7.93 -3.28 12.02
CA ALA A 69 8.61 -3.77 13.22
C ALA A 69 9.10 -2.64 14.14
N ASN A 70 9.60 -1.53 13.58
CA ASN A 70 10.02 -0.37 14.35
C ASN A 70 8.82 0.42 14.91
N SER A 71 7.72 0.53 14.14
CA SER A 71 6.46 1.11 14.64
C SER A 71 5.94 0.37 15.86
N ILE A 72 5.97 -0.97 15.86
CA ILE A 72 5.57 -1.78 17.02
C ILE A 72 6.42 -1.43 18.24
N LYS A 73 7.75 -1.44 18.10
CA LYS A 73 8.66 -1.09 19.21
C LYS A 73 8.42 0.32 19.73
N THR A 74 8.17 1.29 18.84
CA THR A 74 7.84 2.67 19.22
C THR A 74 6.50 2.77 19.95
N PHE A 75 5.51 1.98 19.55
CA PHE A 75 4.20 1.96 20.19
C PHE A 75 4.23 1.30 21.57
N GLU A 76 4.98 0.20 21.70
CA GLU A 76 5.06 -0.57 22.95
C GLU A 76 5.91 0.11 24.04
N ASP A 77 6.83 0.99 23.66
CA ASP A 77 7.60 1.78 24.63
C ASP A 77 6.76 2.94 25.21
N PRO A 78 6.48 2.97 26.52
CA PRO A 78 5.70 4.04 27.16
C PRO A 78 6.27 5.44 26.93
N LYS A 79 7.59 5.58 26.73
CA LYS A 79 8.24 6.89 26.49
C LYS A 79 7.98 7.43 25.09
N THR A 80 7.66 6.57 24.12
CA THR A 80 7.43 6.96 22.73
C THR A 80 6.01 6.70 22.23
N ARG A 81 5.18 5.96 22.99
CA ARG A 81 3.77 5.68 22.65
C ARG A 81 2.95 6.93 22.34
N TYR A 82 3.29 8.06 22.98
CA TYR A 82 2.65 9.35 22.71
C TYR A 82 2.70 9.77 21.23
N LEU A 83 3.66 9.26 20.45
CA LEU A 83 3.76 9.53 19.02
C LEU A 83 2.53 9.03 18.24
N PHE A 84 1.74 8.12 18.81
CA PHE A 84 0.51 7.63 18.19
C PHE A 84 -0.76 8.31 18.72
N VAL A 85 -0.62 9.32 19.59
CA VAL A 85 -1.73 10.07 20.16
C VAL A 85 -1.80 11.46 19.51
N PRO A 86 -2.81 11.75 18.67
CA PRO A 86 -2.93 13.00 17.92
C PRO A 86 -2.76 14.28 18.75
N GLU A 87 -3.43 14.35 19.90
CA GLU A 87 -3.35 15.49 20.80
C GLU A 87 -1.93 15.71 21.32
N LEU A 88 -1.22 14.63 21.68
CA LEU A 88 0.15 14.72 22.20
C LEU A 88 1.14 15.11 21.10
N LEU A 89 0.91 14.71 19.84
CA LEU A 89 1.68 15.22 18.70
C LEU A 89 1.50 16.73 18.50
N HIS A 90 0.34 17.28 18.85
CA HIS A 90 0.11 18.72 18.81
C HIS A 90 0.93 19.45 19.89
N LYS A 91 0.82 18.98 21.14
CA LYS A 91 1.42 19.60 22.34
C LYS A 91 2.94 19.42 22.42
N THR A 92 3.49 18.36 21.84
CA THR A 92 4.92 18.04 21.97
C THR A 92 5.79 18.92 21.05
N PRO A 93 6.92 19.48 21.55
CA PRO A 93 7.89 20.18 20.71
C PRO A 93 8.41 19.32 19.55
N PHE A 94 8.58 19.93 18.38
CA PHE A 94 8.94 19.21 17.16
C PHE A 94 10.29 18.47 17.26
N ASP A 95 11.29 19.08 17.90
CA ASP A 95 12.61 18.46 18.08
C ASP A 95 12.56 17.19 18.94
N LYS A 96 11.65 17.16 19.93
CA LYS A 96 11.42 15.94 20.74
C LYS A 96 10.79 14.84 19.88
N ILE A 97 9.81 15.18 19.02
CA ILE A 97 9.21 14.22 18.08
C ILE A 97 10.30 13.64 17.15
N ILE A 98 11.18 14.48 16.59
CA ILE A 98 12.29 14.01 15.74
C ILE A 98 13.17 13.03 16.51
N LYS A 99 13.60 13.39 17.72
CA LYS A 99 14.48 12.58 18.56
C LYS A 99 13.84 11.23 18.91
N ASP A 100 12.58 11.22 19.32
CA ASP A 100 11.91 10.02 19.79
C ASP A 100 11.56 9.07 18.64
N MET A 101 11.21 9.60 17.46
CA MET A 101 11.07 8.78 16.24
C MET A 101 12.39 8.15 15.77
N GLN A 102 13.55 8.69 16.18
CA GLN A 102 14.86 8.08 15.88
C GLN A 102 15.21 6.94 16.84
N LYS A 103 14.62 6.87 18.05
CA LYS A 103 14.98 5.90 19.09
C LYS A 103 15.00 4.45 18.59
N TYR A 104 13.94 4.05 17.88
CA TYR A 104 13.82 2.72 17.28
C TYR A 104 13.97 2.75 15.76
N LYS A 105 14.55 3.82 15.19
CA LYS A 105 14.67 4.02 13.74
C LYS A 105 13.33 3.97 13.01
N LEU A 106 12.27 4.51 13.64
CA LEU A 106 10.96 4.66 13.02
C LEU A 106 11.06 5.61 11.82
N SER A 107 11.72 6.76 11.98
CA SER A 107 12.00 7.67 10.86
C SER A 107 13.29 7.30 10.12
N LYS A 108 13.23 7.26 8.79
CA LYS A 108 14.39 7.14 7.89
C LYS A 108 14.90 8.51 7.47
N LYS A 109 14.00 9.48 7.32
CA LYS A 109 14.30 10.89 7.01
C LYS A 109 13.88 11.73 8.24
N PRO A 110 14.75 11.94 9.24
CA PRO A 110 14.36 12.35 10.59
C PRO A 110 13.38 13.53 10.64
N LYS A 111 13.72 14.64 9.98
CA LYS A 111 12.87 15.85 9.94
C LYS A 111 11.62 15.67 9.08
N LYS A 112 11.74 15.02 7.92
CA LYS A 112 10.65 14.89 6.94
C LYS A 112 9.56 13.95 7.45
N ASP A 113 9.96 12.79 7.97
CA ASP A 113 9.04 11.79 8.47
C ASP A 113 8.34 12.31 9.74
N ALA A 114 9.06 12.99 10.64
CA ALA A 114 8.46 13.65 11.80
C ALA A 114 7.46 14.75 11.41
N TYR A 115 7.78 15.53 10.37
CA TYR A 115 6.84 16.52 9.83
C TYR A 115 5.56 15.84 9.33
N ILE A 116 5.68 14.83 8.47
CA ILE A 116 4.52 14.08 7.94
C ILE A 116 3.67 13.50 9.07
N TRP A 117 4.33 12.79 9.99
CA TRP A 117 3.70 12.13 11.13
C TRP A 117 2.92 13.10 12.01
N ARG A 118 3.56 14.22 12.38
CA ARG A 118 2.92 15.28 13.17
C ARG A 118 1.78 15.93 12.40
N THR A 119 1.96 16.26 11.12
CA THR A 119 0.92 16.91 10.32
C THR A 119 -0.33 16.04 10.22
N VAL A 120 -0.19 14.76 9.85
CA VAL A 120 -1.34 13.83 9.77
C VAL A 120 -2.02 13.69 11.13
N GLY A 121 -1.26 13.44 12.20
CA GLY A 121 -1.82 13.31 13.54
C GLY A 121 -2.54 14.58 14.00
N VAL A 122 -1.92 15.75 13.85
CA VAL A 122 -2.52 17.04 14.26
C VAL A 122 -3.74 17.38 13.41
N THR A 123 -3.80 17.00 12.14
CA THR A 123 -5.02 17.13 11.33
C THR A 123 -6.16 16.33 11.97
N PHE A 124 -5.95 15.07 12.33
CA PHE A 124 -6.98 14.26 12.99
C PHE A 124 -7.38 14.82 14.36
N TYR A 125 -6.43 15.34 15.13
CA TYR A 125 -6.75 16.04 16.38
C TYR A 125 -7.67 17.25 16.14
N LYS A 126 -7.27 18.17 15.26
CA LYS A 126 -7.93 19.47 15.11
C LYS A 126 -9.23 19.44 14.31
N LYS A 127 -9.30 18.60 13.27
CA LYS A 127 -10.45 18.58 12.36
C LYS A 127 -11.45 17.46 12.68
N TRP A 128 -11.00 16.45 13.41
CA TRP A 128 -11.76 15.21 13.62
C TRP A 128 -11.80 14.77 15.08
N GLU A 129 -11.41 15.65 16.01
CA GLU A 129 -11.48 15.42 17.46
C GLU A 129 -10.70 14.17 17.94
N SER A 130 -9.61 13.84 17.25
CA SER A 130 -8.85 12.59 17.43
C SER A 130 -9.66 11.32 17.17
N ASP A 131 -10.77 11.40 16.45
CA ASP A 131 -11.55 10.24 16.04
C ASP A 131 -11.60 10.14 14.51
N PRO A 132 -10.84 9.22 13.89
CA PRO A 132 -10.88 8.99 12.45
C PRO A 132 -12.28 8.61 11.94
N PHE A 133 -13.16 8.05 12.78
CA PHE A 133 -14.54 7.77 12.38
C PHE A 133 -15.32 9.05 12.05
N ASN A 134 -14.99 10.19 12.64
CA ASN A 134 -15.61 11.47 12.26
C ASN A 134 -15.23 11.86 10.84
N PHE A 135 -13.98 11.61 10.42
CA PHE A 135 -13.57 11.80 9.02
C PHE A 135 -14.30 10.85 8.07
N PHE A 136 -14.39 9.56 8.43
CA PHE A 136 -15.07 8.56 7.60
C PHE A 136 -16.58 8.84 7.45
N LYS A 137 -17.26 9.14 8.56
CA LYS A 137 -18.68 9.55 8.57
C LYS A 137 -18.90 10.79 7.74
N ASN A 138 -18.02 11.78 7.84
CA ASN A 138 -18.13 13.00 7.03
C ASN A 138 -17.90 12.77 5.53
N CYS A 139 -17.25 11.66 5.16
CA CYS A 139 -17.15 11.21 3.78
C CYS A 139 -18.25 10.21 3.39
N ASP A 140 -19.30 10.04 4.20
CA ASP A 140 -20.35 9.03 4.02
C ASP A 140 -19.81 7.60 3.83
N TRP A 141 -18.63 7.33 4.42
CA TRP A 141 -17.86 6.11 4.24
C TRP A 141 -17.52 5.79 2.78
N ASP A 142 -17.60 6.77 1.88
CA ASP A 142 -17.28 6.60 0.47
C ASP A 142 -15.76 6.67 0.24
N SER A 143 -15.21 5.55 -0.22
CA SER A 143 -13.76 5.41 -0.42
C SER A 143 -13.20 6.40 -1.44
N LEU A 144 -13.93 6.75 -2.49
CA LEU A 144 -13.47 7.72 -3.49
C LEU A 144 -13.50 9.14 -2.95
N LEU A 145 -14.52 9.49 -2.15
CA LEU A 145 -14.59 10.77 -1.47
C LEU A 145 -13.47 10.90 -0.43
N ILE A 146 -13.19 9.83 0.34
CA ILE A 146 -12.05 9.78 1.26
C ILE A 146 -10.75 10.10 0.51
N LEU A 147 -10.45 9.39 -0.60
CA LEU A 147 -9.25 9.66 -1.39
C LEU A 147 -9.19 11.08 -1.94
N LYS A 148 -10.33 11.63 -2.39
CA LYS A 148 -10.44 13.01 -2.87
C LYS A 148 -10.13 14.01 -1.76
N ARG A 149 -10.66 13.78 -0.55
CA ARG A 149 -10.41 14.62 0.64
C ARG A 149 -8.96 14.53 1.08
N LEU A 150 -8.38 13.33 1.16
CA LEU A 150 -6.94 13.18 1.42
C LEU A 150 -6.11 13.99 0.41
N LYS A 151 -6.49 13.99 -0.87
CA LYS A 151 -5.78 14.72 -1.93
C LYS A 151 -5.86 16.23 -1.79
N ASN A 152 -7.00 16.78 -1.41
CA ASN A 152 -7.29 18.21 -1.59
C ASN A 152 -7.37 19.00 -0.29
N ASP A 153 -7.65 18.35 0.84
CA ASP A 153 -7.81 19.05 2.10
C ASP A 153 -6.51 19.72 2.54
N SER A 154 -6.66 20.94 3.03
CA SER A 154 -5.56 21.76 3.52
C SER A 154 -6.02 22.64 4.68
N HIS A 155 -5.06 23.22 5.37
CA HIS A 155 -5.25 24.26 6.37
C HIS A 155 -4.21 25.35 6.20
N LEU A 156 -4.47 26.52 6.78
CA LEU A 156 -3.48 27.59 6.83
C LEU A 156 -2.51 27.37 7.99
N TYR A 157 -1.22 27.47 7.71
CA TYR A 157 -0.15 27.49 8.70
C TYR A 157 0.81 28.63 8.34
N ASN A 158 0.95 29.62 9.23
CA ASN A 158 1.72 30.84 9.00
C ASN A 158 1.39 31.53 7.67
N GLY A 159 0.09 31.67 7.38
CA GLY A 159 -0.40 32.31 6.15
C GLY A 159 -0.23 31.49 4.86
N LYS A 160 0.32 30.27 4.93
CA LYS A 160 0.51 29.38 3.77
C LYS A 160 -0.45 28.20 3.84
N SER A 161 -1.01 27.80 2.70
CA SER A 161 -1.77 26.56 2.59
C SER A 161 -0.83 25.36 2.74
N VAL A 162 -1.15 24.50 3.70
CA VAL A 162 -0.46 23.24 4.00
C VAL A 162 -1.45 22.10 3.84
N LEU A 163 -1.05 21.08 3.10
CA LEU A 163 -1.85 19.89 2.90
C LEU A 163 -1.97 19.10 4.21
N ASP A 164 -3.19 18.66 4.49
CA ASP A 164 -3.55 17.98 5.74
C ASP A 164 -2.94 16.58 5.86
N TYR A 165 -2.76 15.90 4.72
CA TYR A 165 -2.44 14.47 4.66
C TYR A 165 -1.19 14.20 3.80
N PRO A 166 -0.02 14.78 4.14
CA PRO A 166 1.19 14.56 3.36
C PRO A 166 1.51 13.06 3.29
N TYR A 167 1.94 12.59 2.11
CA TYR A 167 2.14 11.18 1.73
C TYR A 167 0.89 10.29 1.75
N LEU A 168 0.05 10.35 2.78
CA LEU A 168 -1.23 9.63 2.85
C LEU A 168 -2.14 9.96 1.66
N ARG A 169 -2.08 11.21 1.16
CA ARG A 169 -2.76 11.66 -0.07
C ARG A 169 -2.27 11.05 -1.39
N GLY A 170 -1.19 10.28 -1.35
CA GLY A 170 -0.51 9.78 -2.54
C GLY A 170 -1.31 8.69 -3.27
N PRO A 171 -1.10 8.53 -4.59
CA PRO A 171 -1.83 7.56 -5.43
C PRO A 171 -1.46 6.09 -5.14
N LYS A 172 -0.54 5.84 -4.20
CA LYS A 172 -0.21 4.51 -3.65
C LYS A 172 -0.70 4.40 -2.21
N ILE A 173 -0.25 5.30 -1.35
CA ILE A 173 -0.46 5.21 0.10
C ILE A 173 -1.93 5.36 0.49
N GLY A 174 -2.69 6.25 -0.16
CA GLY A 174 -4.12 6.41 0.12
C GLY A 174 -4.92 5.13 -0.14
N PRO A 175 -4.82 4.53 -1.34
CA PRO A 175 -5.45 3.23 -1.61
C PRO A 175 -4.97 2.09 -0.69
N LEU A 176 -3.67 2.02 -0.40
CA LEU A 176 -3.11 1.03 0.54
C LEU A 176 -3.71 1.19 1.94
N TRP A 177 -3.85 2.42 2.42
CA TRP A 177 -4.46 2.72 3.70
C TRP A 177 -5.92 2.25 3.75
N LEU A 178 -6.72 2.52 2.72
CA LEU A 178 -8.10 2.04 2.65
C LEU A 178 -8.19 0.51 2.68
N ARG A 179 -7.27 -0.18 1.97
CA ARG A 179 -7.15 -1.65 2.04
C ARG A 179 -6.86 -2.09 3.48
N MET A 180 -5.87 -1.51 4.13
CA MET A 180 -5.50 -1.87 5.51
C MET A 180 -6.60 -1.56 6.54
N LEU A 181 -7.39 -0.50 6.33
CA LEU A 181 -8.57 -0.23 7.16
C LEU A 181 -9.61 -1.35 7.05
N ARG A 182 -9.86 -1.87 5.84
CA ARG A 182 -10.75 -3.02 5.65
C ARG A 182 -10.13 -4.30 6.24
N ASP A 183 -8.91 -4.63 5.84
CA ASP A 183 -8.32 -5.95 6.07
C ASP A 183 -7.77 -6.10 7.50
N ASN A 184 -6.91 -5.17 7.92
CA ASN A 184 -6.24 -5.22 9.22
C ASN A 184 -7.15 -4.68 10.32
N VAL A 185 -7.71 -3.48 10.14
CA VAL A 185 -8.55 -2.85 11.17
C VAL A 185 -9.93 -3.49 11.28
N GLY A 186 -10.50 -3.96 10.17
CA GLY A 186 -11.83 -4.59 10.14
C GLY A 186 -12.98 -3.61 9.87
N ILE A 187 -12.73 -2.48 9.20
CA ILE A 187 -13.77 -1.52 8.83
C ILE A 187 -14.56 -2.04 7.63
N THR A 188 -15.79 -2.49 7.86
CA THR A 188 -16.68 -3.05 6.83
C THR A 188 -17.62 -2.02 6.21
N GLN A 189 -17.73 -0.83 6.79
CA GLN A 189 -18.62 0.23 6.33
C GLN A 189 -18.10 0.98 5.10
N LEU A 190 -16.83 0.79 4.71
CA LEU A 190 -16.24 1.45 3.54
C LEU A 190 -16.95 1.00 2.26
N ARG A 191 -17.51 1.98 1.55
CA ARG A 191 -18.24 1.80 0.28
C ARG A 191 -17.33 2.12 -0.90
N ASN A 192 -17.68 1.60 -2.08
CA ASN A 192 -17.00 1.88 -3.34
C ASN A 192 -15.52 1.46 -3.36
N LEU A 193 -15.12 0.47 -2.55
CA LEU A 193 -13.75 -0.06 -2.54
C LEU A 193 -13.38 -0.73 -3.87
N GLU A 194 -14.36 -1.28 -4.58
CA GLU A 194 -14.20 -1.86 -5.92
C GLU A 194 -13.75 -0.85 -6.98
N LYS A 195 -13.90 0.45 -6.71
CA LYS A 195 -13.45 1.56 -7.57
C LYS A 195 -12.10 2.14 -7.14
N VAL A 196 -11.55 1.70 -6.00
CA VAL A 196 -10.26 2.17 -5.51
C VAL A 196 -9.13 1.49 -6.30
N PRO A 197 -8.18 2.25 -6.85
CA PRO A 197 -7.08 1.66 -7.62
C PRO A 197 -6.15 0.84 -6.73
N ILE A 198 -5.68 -0.30 -7.23
CA ILE A 198 -4.62 -1.08 -6.58
C ILE A 198 -3.38 -0.18 -6.31
N PRO A 199 -2.74 -0.26 -5.12
CA PRO A 199 -1.60 0.57 -4.75
C PRO A 199 -0.31 0.12 -5.46
N VAL A 200 -0.20 0.42 -6.75
CA VAL A 200 0.95 -0.02 -7.56
C VAL A 200 2.27 0.58 -7.05
N ASP A 201 3.22 -0.31 -6.76
CA ASP A 201 4.63 0.00 -6.56
C ASP A 201 5.52 -0.86 -7.46
N ILE A 202 6.84 -0.86 -7.23
CA ILE A 202 7.77 -1.65 -8.04
C ILE A 202 7.51 -3.16 -7.94
N HIS A 203 7.00 -3.65 -6.81
CA HIS A 203 6.72 -5.07 -6.64
C HIS A 203 5.46 -5.46 -7.41
N VAL A 204 4.36 -4.72 -7.19
CA VAL A 204 3.11 -4.92 -7.93
C VAL A 204 3.32 -4.78 -9.43
N ALA A 205 4.08 -3.76 -9.87
CA ALA A 205 4.39 -3.57 -11.27
C ALA A 205 5.22 -4.71 -11.86
N ARG A 206 6.29 -5.13 -11.19
CA ARG A 206 7.11 -6.26 -11.65
C ARG A 206 6.27 -7.52 -11.77
N ALA A 207 5.49 -7.89 -10.75
CA ALA A 207 4.62 -9.06 -10.80
C ALA A 207 3.65 -8.98 -11.98
N SER A 208 2.91 -7.88 -12.10
CA SER A 208 1.94 -7.65 -13.18
C SER A 208 2.55 -7.77 -14.58
N LEU A 209 3.72 -7.18 -14.81
CA LEU A 209 4.41 -7.24 -16.10
C LEU A 209 4.94 -8.65 -16.38
N THR A 210 5.49 -9.34 -15.36
CA THR A 210 6.02 -10.70 -15.53
C THR A 210 4.94 -11.76 -15.69
N THR A 211 3.74 -11.56 -15.14
CA THR A 211 2.59 -12.44 -15.40
C THR A 211 2.00 -12.19 -16.78
N GLY A 212 2.41 -11.13 -17.48
CA GLY A 212 2.00 -10.83 -18.85
C GLY A 212 0.56 -10.32 -19.00
N ILE A 213 -0.06 -9.85 -17.91
CA ILE A 213 -1.39 -9.19 -17.99
C ILE A 213 -1.29 -7.85 -18.72
N VAL A 214 -0.12 -7.21 -18.64
CA VAL A 214 0.30 -6.10 -19.50
C VAL A 214 1.54 -6.59 -20.27
N ARG A 215 1.46 -6.67 -21.60
CA ARG A 215 2.54 -7.22 -22.45
C ARG A 215 2.71 -6.48 -23.76
N GLY A 216 3.83 -6.74 -24.45
CA GLY A 216 4.19 -6.15 -25.73
C GLY A 216 5.51 -5.36 -25.67
N ARG A 217 5.59 -4.24 -26.40
CA ARG A 217 6.80 -3.42 -26.52
C ARG A 217 6.57 -1.99 -26.02
N ILE A 218 7.16 -1.68 -24.85
CA ILE A 218 7.06 -0.38 -24.16
C ILE A 218 8.45 0.07 -23.70
N ARG A 219 8.72 1.37 -23.84
CA ARG A 219 9.75 2.07 -23.08
C ARG A 219 9.14 3.38 -22.60
N ASP A 220 8.80 3.44 -21.32
CA ASP A 220 8.12 4.62 -20.74
C ASP A 220 8.47 4.78 -19.26
N ARG A 221 8.08 5.91 -18.68
CA ARG A 221 8.20 6.17 -17.26
C ARG A 221 7.34 5.21 -16.46
N LEU A 222 7.84 4.85 -15.27
CA LEU A 222 7.20 3.91 -14.36
C LEU A 222 5.79 4.37 -13.94
N ASP A 223 5.60 5.67 -13.71
CA ASP A 223 4.30 6.22 -13.34
C ASP A 223 3.26 6.11 -14.46
N LYS A 224 3.68 6.18 -15.73
CA LYS A 224 2.82 5.91 -16.88
C LYS A 224 2.46 4.44 -17.01
N VAL A 225 3.41 3.54 -16.78
CA VAL A 225 3.12 2.11 -16.78
C VAL A 225 2.18 1.71 -15.62
N PHE A 226 2.19 2.42 -14.49
CA PHE A 226 1.23 2.20 -13.41
C PHE A 226 -0.22 2.46 -13.83
N GLU A 227 -0.48 3.35 -14.79
CA GLU A 227 -1.84 3.59 -15.31
C GLU A 227 -2.36 2.32 -16.01
N TYR A 228 -1.57 1.71 -16.91
CA TYR A 228 -1.91 0.44 -17.57
C TYR A 228 -2.09 -0.72 -16.60
N ILE A 229 -1.25 -0.80 -15.55
CA ILE A 229 -1.36 -1.87 -14.55
C ILE A 229 -2.67 -1.74 -13.74
N ARG A 230 -3.06 -0.53 -13.36
CA ARG A 230 -4.33 -0.30 -12.65
C ARG A 230 -5.51 -0.69 -13.52
N GLU A 231 -5.52 -0.25 -14.77
CA GLU A 231 -6.54 -0.62 -15.75
C GLU A 231 -6.61 -2.15 -15.91
N ALA A 232 -5.47 -2.80 -16.11
CA ALA A 232 -5.40 -4.25 -16.25
C ALA A 232 -6.03 -4.97 -15.05
N TRP A 233 -5.73 -4.56 -13.81
CA TRP A 233 -6.32 -5.19 -12.63
C TRP A 233 -7.80 -4.91 -12.46
N PHE A 234 -8.28 -3.70 -12.76
CA PHE A 234 -9.71 -3.43 -12.76
C PHE A 234 -10.44 -4.31 -13.76
N GLU A 235 -9.95 -4.43 -15.00
CA GLU A 235 -10.60 -5.27 -16.01
C GLU A 235 -10.52 -6.76 -15.68
N SER A 236 -9.42 -7.20 -15.07
CA SER A 236 -9.17 -8.62 -14.76
C SER A 236 -10.10 -9.19 -13.69
N VAL A 237 -10.48 -8.37 -12.70
CA VAL A 237 -11.27 -8.84 -11.55
C VAL A 237 -12.78 -8.69 -11.75
N LYS A 238 -13.24 -8.03 -12.83
CA LYS A 238 -14.67 -7.83 -13.10
C LYS A 238 -15.44 -9.16 -13.10
N GLY A 239 -16.43 -9.23 -12.22
CA GLY A 239 -17.28 -10.42 -12.05
C GLY A 239 -16.50 -11.66 -11.63
N LEU A 240 -15.32 -11.52 -11.03
CA LEU A 240 -14.59 -12.63 -10.43
C LEU A 240 -15.08 -12.83 -9.00
N ASN A 241 -15.59 -14.03 -8.72
CA ASN A 241 -15.99 -14.43 -7.38
C ASN A 241 -15.19 -15.67 -6.96
N ILE A 242 -14.58 -15.62 -5.79
CA ILE A 242 -13.82 -16.74 -5.22
C ILE A 242 -14.32 -16.97 -3.81
N LYS A 243 -14.81 -18.18 -3.52
CA LYS A 243 -15.34 -18.57 -2.19
C LYS A 243 -16.37 -17.57 -1.64
N ASN A 244 -17.35 -17.17 -2.46
CA ASN A 244 -18.42 -16.22 -2.13
C ASN A 244 -17.94 -14.79 -1.84
N LYS A 245 -16.69 -14.45 -2.18
CA LYS A 245 -16.18 -13.08 -2.13
C LYS A 245 -16.01 -12.56 -3.55
N GLU A 246 -16.62 -11.41 -3.85
CA GLU A 246 -16.29 -10.64 -5.04
C GLU A 246 -14.86 -10.11 -4.89
N ILE A 247 -14.02 -10.42 -5.88
CA ILE A 247 -12.63 -10.00 -5.90
C ILE A 247 -12.53 -8.63 -6.54
N ILE A 248 -11.84 -7.72 -5.87
CA ILE A 248 -11.55 -6.38 -6.39
C ILE A 248 -10.04 -6.18 -6.58
N ALA A 249 -9.65 -5.13 -7.30
CA ALA A 249 -8.24 -4.90 -7.64
C ALA A 249 -7.35 -4.78 -6.38
N LEU A 250 -7.88 -4.21 -5.29
CA LEU A 250 -7.18 -4.12 -4.01
C LEU A 250 -6.81 -5.49 -3.41
N ASP A 251 -7.62 -6.53 -3.63
CA ASP A 251 -7.38 -7.87 -3.08
C ASP A 251 -6.16 -8.56 -3.70
N MET A 252 -5.66 -8.03 -4.81
CA MET A 252 -4.49 -8.59 -5.50
C MET A 252 -3.15 -8.04 -4.98
N ASP A 253 -3.16 -6.96 -4.19
CA ASP A 253 -1.96 -6.25 -3.74
C ASP A 253 -0.96 -7.19 -3.03
N GLU A 254 -1.42 -7.87 -1.99
CA GLU A 254 -0.57 -8.72 -1.14
C GLU A 254 0.01 -9.90 -1.92
N ALA A 255 -0.83 -10.53 -2.75
CA ALA A 255 -0.44 -11.68 -3.56
C ALA A 255 0.64 -11.29 -4.61
N LEU A 256 0.47 -10.14 -5.25
CA LEU A 256 1.44 -9.62 -6.23
C LEU A 256 2.73 -9.16 -5.56
N TRP A 257 2.62 -8.54 -4.39
CA TRP A 257 3.77 -8.14 -3.60
C TRP A 257 4.63 -9.36 -3.24
N HIS A 258 4.00 -10.43 -2.74
CA HIS A 258 4.66 -11.70 -2.42
C HIS A 258 5.33 -12.35 -3.63
N LEU A 259 4.59 -12.49 -4.74
CA LEU A 259 5.09 -13.06 -5.98
C LEU A 259 6.34 -12.31 -6.46
N SER A 260 6.35 -10.98 -6.32
CA SER A 260 7.48 -10.16 -6.73
C SER A 260 8.65 -10.22 -5.75
N LYS A 261 8.40 -9.98 -4.47
CA LYS A 261 9.41 -9.86 -3.41
C LYS A 261 10.23 -11.15 -3.27
N TYR A 262 9.57 -12.30 -3.31
CA TYR A 262 10.19 -13.62 -3.09
C TYR A 262 10.36 -14.43 -4.37
N GLY A 263 9.89 -13.91 -5.51
CA GLY A 263 9.90 -14.58 -6.80
C GLY A 263 10.51 -13.72 -7.90
N CYS A 264 9.67 -12.89 -8.53
CA CYS A 264 10.02 -12.18 -9.78
C CYS A 264 11.24 -11.26 -9.67
N THR A 265 11.66 -10.86 -8.47
CA THR A 265 12.92 -10.10 -8.28
C THR A 265 14.16 -10.91 -8.69
N MET A 266 14.10 -12.25 -8.64
CA MET A 266 15.17 -13.15 -9.09
C MET A 266 15.10 -13.50 -10.58
N ARG A 267 14.04 -13.09 -11.29
CA ARG A 267 13.91 -13.32 -12.72
C ARG A 267 14.91 -12.43 -13.47
N ASP A 268 15.61 -12.99 -14.44
CA ASP A 268 16.46 -12.21 -15.33
C ASP A 268 15.61 -11.17 -16.08
N LYS A 269 16.05 -9.92 -16.02
CA LYS A 269 15.29 -8.78 -16.53
C LYS A 269 15.32 -8.69 -18.06
N ILE A 270 16.19 -9.42 -18.74
CA ILE A 270 16.39 -9.39 -20.21
C ILE A 270 15.82 -10.64 -20.86
N THR A 271 16.24 -11.84 -20.45
CA THR A 271 15.83 -13.12 -21.06
C THR A 271 14.49 -13.59 -20.51
N GLY A 272 14.23 -13.28 -19.23
CA GLY A 272 13.07 -13.76 -18.51
C GLY A 272 13.21 -15.16 -17.91
N ASP A 273 14.44 -15.67 -17.84
CA ASP A 273 14.72 -16.90 -17.12
C ASP A 273 14.60 -16.66 -15.62
N CYS A 274 14.00 -17.63 -14.92
CA CYS A 274 13.71 -17.50 -13.51
C CYS A 274 14.18 -18.78 -12.81
N PRO A 275 15.10 -18.68 -11.82
CA PRO A 275 15.57 -19.86 -11.09
C PRO A 275 14.45 -20.53 -10.30
N LEU A 276 13.36 -19.81 -10.04
CA LEU A 276 12.21 -20.33 -9.29
C LEU A 276 11.09 -20.87 -10.19
N TYR A 277 11.27 -20.90 -11.51
CA TYR A 277 10.22 -21.20 -12.48
C TYR A 277 9.44 -22.48 -12.14
N HIS A 278 10.13 -23.59 -11.87
CA HIS A 278 9.47 -24.89 -11.67
C HIS A 278 8.60 -24.97 -10.41
N ARG A 279 8.94 -24.17 -9.38
CA ARG A 279 8.24 -24.11 -8.09
C ARG A 279 7.33 -22.90 -7.91
N CYS A 280 7.27 -22.01 -8.90
CA CYS A 280 6.45 -20.80 -8.84
C CYS A 280 4.99 -21.13 -9.12
N GLU A 281 4.09 -20.61 -8.28
CA GLU A 281 2.65 -20.76 -8.40
C GLU A 281 2.17 -20.24 -9.76
N ALA A 282 2.73 -19.10 -10.21
CA ALA A 282 2.39 -18.43 -11.47
C ALA A 282 3.21 -18.86 -12.70
N LYS A 283 3.89 -20.02 -12.66
CA LYS A 283 4.84 -20.42 -13.73
C LYS A 283 4.25 -20.46 -15.13
N THR A 284 2.99 -20.89 -15.27
CA THR A 284 2.25 -20.95 -16.54
C THR A 284 1.95 -19.55 -17.10
N PHE A 285 1.97 -18.53 -16.24
CA PHE A 285 1.78 -17.13 -16.59
C PHE A 285 3.08 -16.32 -16.64
N CYS A 286 4.23 -16.90 -16.28
CA CYS A 286 5.51 -16.19 -16.37
C CYS A 286 5.90 -15.99 -17.85
N ILE A 287 5.77 -14.77 -18.35
CA ILE A 287 6.08 -14.43 -19.73
C ILE A 287 7.60 -14.46 -19.96
N LYS A 288 8.04 -14.82 -21.16
CA LYS A 288 9.45 -14.71 -21.57
C LYS A 288 9.78 -13.29 -22.04
N GLY A 289 11.05 -12.95 -22.11
CA GLY A 289 11.50 -11.65 -22.62
C GLY A 289 11.74 -10.58 -21.55
N GLN A 290 11.98 -9.35 -22.02
CA GLN A 290 12.51 -8.27 -21.22
C GLN A 290 11.43 -7.64 -20.33
N VAL A 291 11.65 -7.64 -19.02
CA VAL A 291 10.87 -6.88 -18.03
C VAL A 291 11.87 -6.18 -17.11
N LYS A 292 12.25 -4.94 -17.47
CA LYS A 292 13.28 -4.18 -16.77
C LYS A 292 12.66 -2.92 -16.17
N ILE A 293 12.75 -2.77 -14.84
CA ILE A 293 12.30 -1.58 -14.11
C ILE A 293 13.50 -0.95 -13.41
N GLU A 294 14.01 0.15 -13.94
CA GLU A 294 15.20 0.83 -13.44
C GLU A 294 15.09 2.34 -13.64
N ASN A 295 15.65 3.13 -12.70
CA ASN A 295 15.73 4.58 -12.83
C ASN A 295 14.39 5.27 -13.16
N ASN A 296 13.28 4.78 -12.58
CA ASN A 296 11.91 5.23 -12.86
C ASN A 296 11.43 5.03 -14.31
N PHE A 297 12.04 4.11 -15.05
CA PHE A 297 11.59 3.68 -16.38
C PHE A 297 11.30 2.18 -16.40
N VAL A 298 10.41 1.80 -17.30
CA VAL A 298 10.12 0.41 -17.66
C VAL A 298 10.53 0.19 -19.11
N GLU A 299 11.31 -0.85 -19.35
CA GLU A 299 11.54 -1.43 -20.67
C GLU A 299 10.88 -2.82 -20.71
N LEU A 300 9.84 -2.95 -21.52
CA LEU A 300 9.08 -4.17 -21.74
C LEU A 300 9.27 -4.63 -23.19
N LYS A 301 9.71 -5.87 -23.39
CA LYS A 301 9.76 -6.53 -24.71
C LYS A 301 9.35 -7.99 -24.51
N THR A 302 8.05 -8.23 -24.56
CA THR A 302 7.41 -9.53 -24.25
C THR A 302 6.36 -9.91 -25.28
#